data_AF-A0A818N4K0-F1
#
_entry.id   AF-A0A818N4K0-F1
#
_cell.length_a   1.000
_cell.length_b   1.000
_cell.length_c   1.000
_cell.angle_alpha   90.00
_cell.angle_beta   90.00
_cell.angle_gamma   90.00
#
_symmetry.space_group_name_H-M   'P 1'
#
loop_
_entity.id
_entity.type
_entity.pdbx_description
1 polymer ?
#
loop_
_entity_poly.entity_id
_entity_poly.type
_entity_poly.pdbx_seq_one_letter_code
_entity_poly.pdbx_strand_id
1 'polypeptide(L)'
;MKYHHNTLTEAFHYLVEKRPQIWPNEGFMIQLLRYENKLIKSREIVLTSAASETSLCTAASSSNETKNSIETLEEFKKKEQI
;
A
#
# COMPACT_ATOMS: atom_id res chain seq x y z
N MET A 1 5.29 -2.08 4.18
CA MET A 1 4.88 -0.70 4.53
C MET A 1 6.03 0.12 5.10
N LYS A 2 6.15 0.30 6.42
CA LYS A 2 7.14 1.25 7.02
C LYS A 2 8.59 0.78 6.91
N TYR A 3 8.88 -0.43 7.39
CA TYR A 3 10.25 -0.96 7.47
C TYR A 3 10.62 -1.87 6.29
N HIS A 4 9.66 -2.65 5.80
CA HIS A 4 9.88 -3.59 4.69
C HIS A 4 9.54 -3.00 3.32
N HIS A 5 8.98 -1.78 3.26
CA HIS A 5 8.62 -1.10 2.00
C HIS A 5 7.65 -1.83 1.07
N ASN A 6 7.08 -2.97 1.48
CA ASN A 6 5.96 -3.63 0.79
C ASN A 6 4.71 -2.74 0.72
N THR A 7 3.80 -3.04 -0.20
CA THR A 7 2.44 -2.45 -0.24
C THR A 7 1.55 -3.03 0.87
N LEU A 8 0.38 -2.42 1.12
CA LEU A 8 -0.57 -2.88 2.13
C LEU A 8 -1.08 -4.27 1.77
N THR A 9 -1.36 -4.48 0.48
CA THR A 9 -1.80 -5.77 -0.06
C THR A 9 -0.75 -6.85 0.17
N GLU A 10 0.51 -6.61 -0.18
CA GLU A 10 1.59 -7.57 0.04
C GLU A 10 1.78 -7.88 1.53
N ALA A 11 1.74 -6.87 2.39
CA ALA A 11 1.84 -7.05 3.83
C ALA A 11 0.64 -7.85 4.38
N PHE A 12 -0.55 -7.62 3.86
CA PHE A 12 -1.76 -8.34 4.26
C PHE A 12 -1.73 -9.79 3.81
N HIS A 13 -1.32 -10.07 2.56
CA HIS A 13 -1.17 -11.43 2.05
C HIS A 13 -0.17 -12.22 2.88
N TYR A 14 0.97 -11.62 3.22
CA TYR A 14 1.96 -12.23 4.12
C TYR A 14 1.36 -12.56 5.50
N LEU A 15 0.56 -11.65 6.07
CA LEU A 15 -0.10 -11.88 7.36
C LEU A 15 -1.13 -13.00 7.30
N VAL A 16 -1.94 -13.06 6.24
CA VAL A 16 -2.93 -14.13 6.04
C VAL A 16 -2.24 -15.49 5.86
N GLU A 17 -1.13 -15.55 5.15
CA GLU A 17 -0.34 -16.78 5.00
C GLU A 17 0.17 -17.30 6.36
N LYS A 18 0.65 -16.41 7.23
CA LYS A 18 1.21 -16.80 8.54
C LYS A 18 0.15 -16.96 9.64
N ARG A 19 -0.93 -16.20 9.59
CA ARG A 19 -2.00 -16.14 10.61
C ARG A 19 -3.35 -15.91 9.93
N PRO A 20 -3.97 -16.98 9.39
CA PRO A 20 -5.19 -16.88 8.58
C PRO A 20 -6.40 -16.28 9.31
N GLN A 21 -6.41 -16.29 10.65
CA GLN A 21 -7.49 -15.70 11.44
C GLN A 21 -7.44 -14.16 11.55
N ILE A 22 -6.39 -13.51 11.02
CA ILE A 22 -6.28 -12.06 11.09
C ILE A 22 -7.22 -11.42 10.06
N TRP A 23 -8.17 -10.65 10.55
CA TRP A 23 -9.06 -9.83 9.74
C TRP A 23 -9.29 -8.49 10.43
N PRO A 24 -8.60 -7.41 10.01
CA PRO A 24 -8.84 -6.08 10.56
C PRO A 24 -10.28 -5.66 10.26
N ASN A 25 -10.91 -4.94 11.19
CA ASN A 25 -12.20 -4.33 10.88
C ASN A 25 -12.06 -3.25 9.78
N GLU A 26 -13.17 -2.91 9.14
CA GLU A 26 -13.20 -1.95 8.03
C GLU A 26 -12.55 -0.60 8.41
N GLY A 27 -12.81 -0.10 9.62
CA GLY A 27 -12.21 1.13 10.12
C GLY A 27 -10.68 1.07 10.15
N PHE A 28 -10.10 -0.05 10.60
CA PHE A 28 -8.66 -0.26 10.57
C PHE A 28 -8.12 -0.43 9.15
N MET A 29 -8.84 -1.11 8.25
CA MET A 29 -8.44 -1.21 6.83
C MET A 29 -8.35 0.17 6.17
N ILE A 30 -9.33 1.05 6.42
CA ILE A 30 -9.30 2.43 5.93
C ILE A 30 -8.11 3.21 6.49
N GLN A 31 -7.80 3.05 7.78
CA GLN A 31 -6.63 3.67 8.39
C GLN A 31 -5.32 3.16 7.79
N LEU A 32 -5.22 1.87 7.48
CA LEU A 32 -4.06 1.27 6.84
C LEU A 32 -3.85 1.81 5.42
N LEU A 33 -4.91 1.97 4.63
CA LEU A 33 -4.86 2.60 3.30
C LEU A 33 -4.39 4.06 3.38
N ARG A 34 -4.88 4.83 4.35
CA ARG A 34 -4.42 6.22 4.57
C ARG A 34 -2.94 6.25 4.97
N TYR A 35 -2.51 5.28 5.77
CA TYR A 35 -1.12 5.17 6.21
C TYR A 35 -0.18 4.83 5.06
N GLU A 36 -0.57 3.93 4.16
CA GLU A 36 0.14 3.64 2.91
C GLU A 36 0.41 4.90 2.09
N ASN A 37 -0.65 5.63 1.78
CA ASN A 37 -0.58 6.86 1.01
C ASN A 37 0.34 7.90 1.68
N LYS A 38 0.31 8.00 3.02
CA LYS A 38 1.21 8.88 3.77
C LYS A 38 2.67 8.47 3.62
N LEU A 39 2.98 7.17 3.66
CA LEU A 39 4.34 6.66 3.51
C LEU A 39 4.89 6.90 2.10
N ILE A 40 4.08 6.67 1.06
CA ILE A 40 4.47 6.90 -0.34
C ILE A 40 4.81 8.38 -0.55
N LYS A 41 3.90 9.29 -0.16
CA LYS A 41 4.14 10.75 -0.26
C LYS A 41 5.38 11.20 0.51
N SER A 42 5.60 10.66 1.71
CA SER A 42 6.79 11.00 2.51
C SER A 42 8.08 10.56 1.81
N ARG A 43 8.08 9.40 1.15
CA ARG A 43 9.22 8.90 0.37
C ARG A 43 9.49 9.75 -0.88
N GLU A 44 8.44 10.16 -1.59
CA GLU A 44 8.57 11.07 -2.75
C GLU A 44 9.18 12.43 -2.35
N ILE A 45 8.77 12.98 -1.21
CA ILE A 45 9.34 14.24 -0.69
C ILE A 45 10.83 14.07 -0.38
N VAL A 46 11.24 12.95 0.23
CA VAL A 46 12.66 12.68 0.50
C VAL A 46 13.46 12.61 -0.80
N LEU A 47 12.95 11.91 -1.83
CA LEU A 47 13.62 11.79 -3.12
C LEU A 47 13.75 13.14 -3.85
N THR A 48 12.72 14.00 -3.79
CA THR A 48 12.76 15.33 -4.40
C THR A 48 13.68 16.30 -3.66
N SER A 49 13.80 16.17 -2.32
CA SER A 49 14.77 16.93 -1.53
C SER A 49 16.22 16.49 -1.77
N ALA A 50 16.47 15.19 -1.93
CA ALA A 50 17.79 14.65 -2.26
C ALA A 50 18.20 14.89 -3.72
N ALA A 51 17.24 15.04 -4.64
CA ALA A 51 17.48 15.35 -6.04
C ALA A 51 18.04 16.77 -6.29
N SER A 52 18.08 17.64 -5.26
CA SER A 52 18.73 18.95 -5.39
C SER A 52 20.27 18.88 -5.35
N GLU A 53 20.86 17.72 -5.07
CA GLU A 53 22.33 17.54 -5.02
C GLU A 53 22.91 16.56 -6.05
N THR A 54 22.10 15.82 -6.82
CA THR A 54 22.66 14.90 -7.83
C THR A 54 21.87 14.92 -9.13
N SER A 55 22.53 15.44 -10.16
CA SER A 55 22.18 15.38 -11.57
C SER A 55 21.79 13.96 -12.03
N LEU A 56 20.63 13.89 -12.70
CA LEU A 56 20.25 12.98 -13.78
C LEU A 56 20.43 11.46 -13.57
N CYS A 57 19.34 10.77 -13.27
CA CYS A 57 19.02 9.44 -13.85
C CYS A 57 17.51 9.23 -13.90
N THR A 58 16.96 9.37 -15.11
CA THR A 58 15.59 9.02 -15.48
C THR A 58 15.44 7.51 -15.49
N ALA A 59 14.59 6.95 -14.62
CA ALA A 59 13.99 5.64 -14.85
C ALA A 59 12.51 5.75 -14.52
N ALA A 60 11.71 5.66 -15.57
CA ALA A 60 10.27 5.68 -15.54
C ALA A 60 9.70 4.49 -14.75
N SER A 61 8.68 4.79 -13.95
CA SER A 61 7.55 3.92 -13.63
C SER A 61 6.42 4.88 -13.24
N SER A 62 5.85 5.64 -14.17
CA SER A 62 4.72 5.23 -15.02
C SER A 62 3.74 4.36 -14.27
N SER A 63 2.62 4.98 -13.86
CA SER A 63 1.24 4.47 -13.69
C SER A 63 1.14 2.96 -13.41
N ASN A 64 0.45 2.48 -12.37
CA ASN A 64 -1.00 2.61 -12.15
C ASN A 64 -1.33 2.12 -10.73
N GLU A 65 -1.94 2.92 -9.86
CA GLU A 65 -2.48 2.39 -8.58
C GLU A 65 -3.88 2.90 -8.21
N THR A 66 -4.56 3.66 -9.05
CA THR A 66 -5.95 4.07 -8.76
C THR A 66 -6.99 2.97 -9.03
N LYS A 67 -6.59 1.82 -9.59
CA LYS A 67 -7.50 0.73 -9.96
C LYS A 67 -7.58 -0.41 -8.94
N ASN A 68 -6.61 -0.55 -8.03
CA ASN A 68 -6.59 -1.67 -7.06
C ASN A 68 -7.54 -1.48 -5.86
N SER A 69 -7.91 -0.24 -5.52
CA SER A 69 -8.71 0.02 -4.31
C SER A 69 -10.15 -0.51 -4.37
N ILE A 70 -10.70 -0.72 -5.58
CA ILE A 70 -12.06 -1.24 -5.77
C ILE A 70 -12.08 -2.77 -5.75
N GLU A 71 -11.05 -3.40 -6.31
CA GLU A 71 -10.96 -4.85 -6.43
C GLU A 71 -10.81 -5.52 -5.06
N THR A 72 -10.08 -4.88 -4.15
CA THR A 72 -9.93 -5.34 -2.78
C THR A 72 -11.28 -5.33 -2.05
N LEU A 73 -12.03 -4.21 -2.06
CA LEU A 73 -13.29 -4.09 -1.30
C LEU A 73 -14.41 -5.03 -1.79
N GLU A 74 -14.50 -5.28 -3.10
CA GLU A 74 -15.46 -6.25 -3.66
C GLU A 74 -15.12 -7.70 -3.25
N GLU A 75 -13.84 -8.02 -3.08
CA GLU A 75 -13.42 -9.33 -2.57
C GLU A 75 -13.73 -9.51 -1.07
N PHE A 76 -13.76 -8.41 -0.29
CA PHE A 76 -14.23 -8.41 1.10
C PHE A 76 -15.73 -8.75 1.20
N LYS A 77 -16.58 -8.19 0.32
CA LYS A 77 -18.04 -8.45 0.36
C LYS A 77 -18.43 -9.86 -0.08
N LYS A 78 -17.58 -10.54 -0.86
CA LYS A 78 -17.87 -11.88 -1.38
C LYS A 78 -17.69 -13.00 -0.35
N LYS A 79 -16.98 -12.76 0.75
CA LYS A 79 -16.73 -13.75 1.83
C LYS A 79 -17.71 -13.68 3.01
N GLU A 80 -18.65 -12.73 3.02
CA GLU A 80 -19.62 -12.54 4.11
C GLU A 80 -21.01 -13.16 3.81
N GLN A 81 -21.15 -13.94 2.73
CA GLN A 81 -22.37 -14.70 2.40
C GLN A 81 -22.14 -16.22 2.49
N ILE A 82 -21.90 -16.73 3.71
CA ILE A 82 -22.19 -18.12 4.11
C ILE A 82 -22.76 -18.09 5.52
#